data_AF-A0A9E3JHS0-F1
#
_entry.id   AF-A0A9E3JHS0-F1
#
_cell.length_a   1.000
_cell.length_b   1.000
_cell.length_c   1.000
_cell.angle_alpha   90.00
_cell.angle_beta   90.00
_cell.angle_gamma   90.00
#
_symmetry.space_group_name_H-M   'P 1'
#
loop_
_entity.id
_entity.type
_entity.pdbx_description
1 polymer ?
#
loop_
_entity_poly.entity_id
_entity_poly.type
_entity_poly.pdbx_seq_one_letter_code
_entity_poly.pdbx_strand_id
1 'polypeptide(L)'
;MSDPAATARRLRNARLPSLAVAWALAHAPGAGAATPTTGFDDEVDGYRQACIVPFFEGKSEDASIAAIAASAQAEDMLSRLARSAPPNWRALSDRSVPVEQRLQGAVGLLGMAISHGSAYEKRVAAVYSALYFPVPQSEACQRPEGLREFLDAHDFWAAPAAGEP
;
A
#
# COMPACT_ATOMS: atom_id res chain seq x y z
N MET A 1 -40.84 -39.58 11.37
CA MET A 1 -40.72 -38.63 10.24
C MET A 1 -39.24 -38.43 9.97
N SER A 2 -38.90 -38.30 8.69
CA SER A 2 -37.57 -38.09 8.10
C SER A 2 -36.82 -39.36 7.68
N ASP A 3 -36.89 -39.57 6.37
CA ASP A 3 -36.24 -40.59 5.56
C ASP A 3 -34.78 -40.15 5.24
N PRO A 4 -33.77 -41.03 5.38
CA PRO A 4 -32.37 -40.71 5.11
C PRO A 4 -31.86 -41.41 3.84
N ALA A 5 -32.06 -40.85 2.64
CA ALA A 5 -31.34 -41.28 1.44
C ALA A 5 -31.51 -40.33 0.25
N ALA A 6 -30.55 -39.42 0.05
CA ALA A 6 -30.23 -38.90 -1.29
C ALA A 6 -28.82 -38.31 -1.32
N THR A 7 -27.84 -39.18 -1.14
CA THR A 7 -26.46 -38.99 -1.60
C THR A 7 -26.47 -38.81 -3.12
N ALA A 8 -25.88 -37.71 -3.63
CA ALA A 8 -24.87 -37.70 -4.70
C ALA A 8 -24.89 -36.43 -5.57
N ARG A 9 -23.69 -36.11 -6.08
CA ARG A 9 -23.32 -35.13 -7.13
C ARG A 9 -23.23 -33.68 -6.66
N ARG A 10 -22.05 -33.12 -6.35
CA ARG A 10 -20.82 -32.94 -7.19
C ARG A 10 -21.14 -32.47 -8.62
N LEU A 11 -20.43 -31.41 -9.02
CA LEU A 11 -20.25 -30.74 -10.33
C LEU A 11 -20.84 -29.32 -10.26
N ARG A 12 -20.08 -28.23 -10.02
CA ARG A 12 -18.96 -27.65 -10.81
C ARG A 12 -19.18 -27.74 -12.33
N ASN A 13 -19.16 -26.57 -12.97
CA ASN A 13 -18.98 -26.25 -14.39
C ASN A 13 -20.21 -26.32 -15.33
N ALA A 14 -20.74 -25.14 -15.66
CA ALA A 14 -21.02 -24.67 -17.03
C ALA A 14 -21.35 -23.16 -16.93
N ARG A 15 -20.37 -22.26 -17.15
CA ARG A 15 -20.05 -21.59 -18.43
C ARG A 15 -21.27 -21.00 -19.17
N LEU A 16 -21.25 -19.67 -19.22
CA LEU A 16 -21.99 -18.67 -20.03
C LEU A 16 -22.43 -19.16 -21.42
N PRO A 17 -23.51 -18.59 -22.00
CA PRO A 17 -23.30 -17.43 -22.87
C PRO A 17 -24.44 -16.40 -22.85
N SER A 18 -24.11 -15.11 -22.88
CA SER A 18 -24.94 -14.10 -23.55
C SER A 18 -24.07 -12.90 -23.92
N LEU A 19 -23.81 -12.84 -25.22
CA LEU A 19 -23.23 -11.71 -25.96
C LEU A 19 -24.09 -10.46 -25.80
N ALA A 20 -23.47 -9.31 -25.57
CA ALA A 20 -23.75 -8.04 -26.26
C ALA A 20 -22.82 -6.95 -25.71
N VAL A 21 -21.61 -6.86 -26.27
CA VAL A 21 -20.78 -5.66 -26.17
C VAL A 21 -21.43 -4.62 -27.08
N ALA A 22 -22.19 -3.71 -26.50
CA ALA A 22 -22.63 -2.49 -27.17
C ALA A 22 -21.54 -1.43 -26.99
N TRP A 23 -20.76 -1.27 -28.06
CA TRP A 23 -19.88 -0.13 -28.28
C TRP A 23 -20.75 1.11 -28.46
N ALA A 24 -20.73 2.04 -27.52
CA ALA A 24 -21.32 3.37 -27.69
C ALA A 24 -20.36 4.41 -27.12
N LEU A 25 -19.48 4.88 -28.01
CA LEU A 25 -18.84 6.18 -27.89
C LEU A 25 -19.93 7.25 -27.88
N ALA A 26 -20.05 7.98 -26.77
CA ALA A 26 -20.65 9.29 -26.76
C ALA A 26 -19.68 10.23 -26.02
N HIS A 27 -19.01 11.06 -26.82
CA HIS A 27 -18.26 12.20 -26.37
C HIS A 27 -19.20 13.19 -25.68
N ALA A 28 -18.94 13.51 -24.42
CA ALA A 28 -19.46 14.71 -23.76
C ALA A 28 -18.29 15.45 -23.10
N PRO A 29 -17.99 16.70 -23.49
CA PRO A 29 -17.06 17.55 -22.75
C PRO A 29 -17.86 18.32 -21.68
N GLY A 30 -17.47 18.18 -20.41
CA GLY A 30 -17.89 19.12 -19.37
C GLY A 30 -18.29 18.49 -18.03
N ALA A 31 -17.87 19.21 -16.98
CA ALA A 31 -18.02 18.95 -15.55
C ALA A 31 -17.15 17.81 -15.01
N GLY A 32 -16.03 18.19 -14.38
CA GLY A 32 -15.21 17.30 -13.57
C GLY A 32 -16.05 16.67 -12.47
N ALA A 33 -16.49 15.45 -12.71
CA ALA A 33 -16.80 14.50 -11.66
C ALA A 33 -15.48 14.12 -11.01
N ALA A 34 -15.34 14.33 -9.71
CA ALA A 34 -14.23 13.76 -8.95
C ALA A 34 -14.24 12.24 -9.19
N THR A 35 -13.23 11.74 -9.88
CA THR A 35 -13.03 10.31 -10.11
C THR A 35 -12.96 9.61 -8.75
N PRO A 36 -13.64 8.48 -8.54
CA PRO A 36 -13.54 7.76 -7.28
C PRO A 36 -12.07 7.43 -7.01
N THR A 37 -11.59 7.79 -5.83
CA THR A 37 -10.23 7.55 -5.32
C THR A 37 -9.87 6.07 -5.12
N THR A 38 -10.69 5.15 -5.63
CA THR A 38 -10.43 3.70 -5.64
C THR A 38 -9.26 3.33 -6.55
N GLY A 39 -9.00 4.10 -7.61
CA GLY A 39 -7.90 3.80 -8.55
C GLY A 39 -6.52 3.89 -7.91
N PHE A 40 -6.24 4.94 -7.14
CA PHE A 40 -4.92 5.15 -6.55
C PHE A 40 -4.58 4.07 -5.50
N ASP A 41 -5.54 3.69 -4.65
CA ASP A 41 -5.29 2.68 -3.62
C ASP A 41 -5.08 1.30 -4.22
N ASP A 42 -5.88 0.95 -5.24
CA ASP A 42 -5.74 -0.30 -5.98
C ASP A 42 -4.39 -0.35 -6.72
N GLU A 43 -3.91 0.77 -7.27
CA GLU A 43 -2.58 0.88 -7.89
C GLU A 43 -1.45 0.70 -6.87
N VAL A 44 -1.55 1.34 -5.71
CA VAL A 44 -0.57 1.21 -4.62
C VAL A 44 -0.51 -0.22 -4.11
N ASP A 45 -1.67 -0.83 -3.81
CA ASP A 45 -1.72 -2.21 -3.33
C ASP A 45 -1.31 -3.20 -4.42
N GLY A 46 -1.69 -2.97 -5.68
CA GLY A 46 -1.22 -3.74 -6.83
C GLY A 46 0.30 -3.72 -6.95
N TYR A 47 0.93 -2.54 -6.88
CA TYR A 47 2.38 -2.41 -6.87
C TYR A 47 3.03 -3.14 -5.70
N ARG A 48 2.46 -3.01 -4.49
CA ARG A 48 2.98 -3.69 -3.31
C ARG A 48 2.98 -5.21 -3.47
N GLN A 49 1.87 -5.78 -3.95
CA GLN A 49 1.74 -7.23 -4.14
C GLN A 49 2.60 -7.74 -5.30
N ALA A 50 2.70 -6.99 -6.40
CA ALA A 50 3.45 -7.42 -7.57
C ALA A 50 4.97 -7.22 -7.44
N CYS A 51 5.41 -6.21 -6.67
CA CYS A 51 6.80 -5.74 -6.69
C CYS A 51 7.46 -5.74 -5.32
N ILE A 52 6.82 -5.21 -4.29
CA ILE A 52 7.44 -5.10 -2.96
C ILE A 52 7.51 -6.46 -2.27
N VAL A 53 6.37 -7.16 -2.19
CA VAL A 53 6.29 -8.45 -1.51
C VAL A 53 7.27 -9.46 -2.11
N PRO A 54 7.35 -9.66 -3.45
CA PRO A 54 8.31 -10.59 -4.04
C PRO A 54 9.77 -10.12 -3.89
N PHE A 55 10.04 -8.81 -3.92
CA PHE A 55 11.40 -8.30 -3.77
C PHE A 55 12.00 -8.61 -2.39
N PHE A 56 11.18 -8.59 -1.33
CA PHE A 56 11.61 -8.92 0.03
C PHE A 56 11.37 -10.37 0.43
N GLU A 57 10.75 -11.18 -0.44
CA GLU A 57 10.48 -12.59 -0.16
C GLU A 57 11.77 -13.36 0.12
N GLY A 58 11.77 -14.15 1.20
CA GLY A 58 12.93 -14.96 1.62
C GLY A 58 14.10 -14.19 2.21
N LYS A 59 14.04 -12.85 2.30
CA LYS A 59 15.03 -12.06 3.04
C LYS A 59 14.76 -12.14 4.54
N SER A 60 15.82 -12.14 5.34
CA SER A 60 15.68 -11.85 6.76
C SER A 60 15.24 -10.40 6.98
N GLU A 61 14.74 -10.11 8.19
CA GLU A 61 14.44 -8.74 8.60
C GLU A 61 15.69 -7.85 8.45
N ASP A 62 16.83 -8.28 8.99
CA ASP A 62 18.10 -7.55 8.89
C ASP A 62 18.52 -7.27 7.43
N ALA A 63 18.37 -8.24 6.53
CA ALA A 63 18.69 -8.05 5.11
C ALA A 63 17.73 -7.07 4.42
N SER A 64 16.46 -7.05 4.85
CA SER A 64 15.46 -6.12 4.35
C SER A 64 15.75 -4.69 4.82
N ILE A 65 16.08 -4.53 6.10
CA ILE A 65 16.49 -3.24 6.68
C ILE A 65 17.78 -2.74 6.03
N ALA A 66 18.79 -3.58 5.85
CA ALA A 66 20.03 -3.20 5.20
C ALA A 66 19.81 -2.74 3.74
N ALA A 67 18.91 -3.39 3.01
CA ALA A 67 18.55 -2.95 1.66
C ALA A 67 17.91 -1.56 1.67
N ILE A 68 16.98 -1.29 2.59
CA ILE A 68 16.34 0.03 2.73
C ILE A 68 17.37 1.08 3.16
N ALA A 69 18.23 0.77 4.13
CA ALA A 69 19.30 1.64 4.62
C ALA A 69 20.28 2.06 3.53
N ALA A 70 20.59 1.16 2.59
CA ALA A 70 21.44 1.45 1.44
C ALA A 70 20.78 2.36 0.38
N SER A 71 19.48 2.62 0.49
CA SER A 71 18.76 3.49 -0.44
C SER A 71 19.01 4.97 -0.12
N ALA A 72 19.09 5.81 -1.16
CA ALA A 72 19.21 7.26 -1.01
C ALA A 72 17.99 7.91 -0.32
N GLN A 73 16.91 7.15 -0.09
CA GLN A 73 15.63 7.66 0.39
C GLN A 73 15.36 7.30 1.86
N ALA A 74 16.23 6.51 2.50
CA ALA A 74 16.05 6.06 3.89
C ALA A 74 15.94 7.22 4.88
N GLU A 75 16.84 8.20 4.80
CA GLU A 75 16.81 9.37 5.69
C GLU A 75 15.60 10.28 5.43
N ASP A 76 15.13 10.36 4.18
CA ASP A 76 13.91 11.11 3.85
C ASP A 76 12.68 10.43 4.47
N MET A 77 12.56 9.11 4.32
CA MET A 77 11.50 8.32 4.94
C MET A 77 11.44 8.54 6.45
N LEU A 78 12.59 8.40 7.13
CA LEU A 78 12.70 8.55 8.58
C LEU A 78 12.38 9.97 9.05
N SER A 79 12.91 10.99 8.35
CA SER A 79 12.64 12.39 8.67
C SER A 79 11.17 12.74 8.50
N ARG A 80 10.53 12.15 7.49
CA ARG A 80 9.11 12.36 7.21
C ARG A 80 8.22 11.64 8.22
N LEU A 81 8.50 10.39 8.54
CA LEU A 81 7.79 9.67 9.61
C LEU A 81 7.98 10.30 10.98
N ALA A 82 9.12 10.95 11.24
CA ALA A 82 9.31 11.68 12.48
C ALA A 82 8.54 13.01 12.54
N ARG A 83 8.10 13.54 11.38
CA ARG A 83 7.34 14.79 11.30
C ARG A 83 6.00 14.59 12.00
N SER A 84 5.67 15.50 12.90
CA SER A 84 4.45 15.45 13.73
C SER A 84 4.33 14.21 14.62
N ALA A 85 5.36 13.37 14.69
CA ALA A 85 5.31 12.15 15.48
C ALA A 85 5.10 12.46 16.96
N PRO A 86 4.33 11.62 17.67
CA PRO A 86 4.25 11.72 19.12
C PRO A 86 5.64 11.51 19.74
N PRO A 87 5.87 11.97 20.98
CA PRO A 87 7.21 12.06 21.55
C PRO A 87 8.04 10.76 21.48
N ASN A 88 7.40 9.60 21.62
CA ASN A 88 8.04 8.28 21.58
C ASN A 88 8.56 7.89 20.19
N TRP A 89 8.13 8.55 19.11
CA TRP A 89 8.53 8.26 17.74
C TRP A 89 9.42 9.34 17.11
N ARG A 90 9.70 10.44 17.82
CA ARG A 90 10.59 11.50 17.32
C ARG A 90 12.03 11.04 17.09
N ALA A 91 12.47 10.00 17.82
CA ALA A 91 13.79 9.38 17.69
C ALA A 91 14.06 8.79 16.28
N LEU A 92 13.02 8.60 15.45
CA LEU A 92 13.21 8.25 14.03
C LEU A 92 14.03 9.31 13.26
N SER A 93 14.05 10.55 13.72
CA SER A 93 14.89 11.63 13.15
C SER A 93 16.25 11.80 13.83
N ASP A 94 16.55 11.03 14.88
CA ASP A 94 17.78 11.18 15.64
C ASP A 94 18.97 10.54 14.92
N ARG A 95 19.75 11.37 14.21
CA ARG A 95 20.91 10.92 13.44
C ARG A 95 22.09 10.43 14.30
N SER A 96 22.01 10.54 15.62
CA SER A 96 22.98 9.87 16.50
C SER A 96 22.74 8.36 16.60
N VAL A 97 21.52 7.91 16.27
CA VAL A 97 21.15 6.50 16.19
C VAL A 97 21.44 5.97 14.77
N PRO A 98 22.09 4.80 14.62
CA PRO A 98 22.31 4.16 13.33
C PRO A 98 21.02 4.06 12.51
N VAL A 99 21.13 4.29 11.19
CA VAL A 99 19.98 4.35 10.29
C VAL A 99 19.20 3.04 10.30
N GLU A 100 19.88 1.90 10.41
CA GLU A 100 19.29 0.56 10.48
C GLU A 100 18.39 0.41 11.71
N GLN A 101 18.81 0.89 12.88
CA GLN A 101 18.02 0.81 14.11
C GLN A 101 16.77 1.69 14.03
N ARG A 102 16.90 2.89 13.46
CA ARG A 102 15.74 3.76 13.21
C ARG A 102 14.79 3.14 12.20
N LEU A 103 15.31 2.50 11.15
CA LEU A 103 14.52 1.80 10.15
C LEU A 103 13.82 0.57 10.71
N GLN A 104 14.41 -0.19 11.63
CA GLN A 104 13.73 -1.30 12.31
C GLN A 104 12.43 -0.80 12.97
N GLY A 105 12.52 0.30 13.73
CA GLY A 105 11.35 0.93 14.33
C GLY A 105 10.33 1.41 13.28
N ALA A 106 10.78 2.12 12.25
CA ALA A 106 9.91 2.65 11.20
C ALA A 106 9.21 1.55 10.38
N VAL A 107 9.94 0.50 9.98
CA VAL A 107 9.39 -0.62 9.20
C VAL A 107 8.43 -1.44 10.06
N GLY A 108 8.76 -1.67 11.34
CA GLY A 108 7.84 -2.31 12.29
C GLY A 108 6.53 -1.53 12.45
N LEU A 109 6.62 -0.20 12.58
CA LEU A 109 5.46 0.70 12.63
C LEU A 109 4.58 0.59 11.37
N LEU A 110 5.19 0.70 10.19
CA LEU A 110 4.48 0.60 8.92
C LEU A 110 3.83 -0.77 8.73
N GLY A 111 4.53 -1.85 9.08
CA GLY A 111 3.99 -3.22 9.03
C GLY A 111 2.78 -3.39 9.96
N MET A 112 2.86 -2.84 11.17
CA MET A 112 1.74 -2.85 12.12
C MET A 112 0.54 -2.06 11.60
N ALA A 113 0.76 -0.87 11.03
CA ALA A 113 -0.30 -0.06 10.43
C ALA A 113 -0.97 -0.79 9.26
N ILE A 114 -0.19 -1.39 8.35
CA ILE A 114 -0.71 -2.16 7.21
C ILE A 114 -1.59 -3.34 7.68
N SER A 115 -1.21 -4.03 8.75
CA SER A 115 -1.94 -5.21 9.22
C SER A 115 -3.16 -4.84 10.08
N HIS A 116 -2.96 -3.96 11.06
CA HIS A 116 -3.90 -3.73 12.17
C HIS A 116 -4.42 -2.30 12.28
N GLY A 117 -3.90 -1.37 11.46
CA GLY A 117 -4.34 0.02 11.48
C GLY A 117 -5.78 0.22 10.99
N SER A 118 -6.27 1.43 11.20
CA SER A 118 -7.45 1.98 10.52
C SER A 118 -7.27 1.99 8.99
N ALA A 119 -8.37 2.19 8.24
CA ALA A 119 -8.32 2.30 6.78
C ALA A 119 -7.34 3.39 6.33
N TYR A 120 -7.37 4.54 6.98
CA TYR A 120 -6.43 5.64 6.75
C TYR A 120 -4.97 5.23 7.01
N GLU A 121 -4.66 4.66 8.18
CA GLU A 121 -3.28 4.26 8.51
C GLU A 121 -2.74 3.21 7.53
N LYS A 122 -3.58 2.25 7.12
CA LYS A 122 -3.23 1.25 6.11
C LYS A 122 -2.84 1.90 4.79
N ARG A 123 -3.65 2.86 4.33
CA ARG A 123 -3.43 3.62 3.10
C ARG A 123 -2.12 4.40 3.15
N VAL A 124 -1.93 5.23 4.18
CA VAL A 124 -0.71 6.02 4.34
C VAL A 124 0.53 5.13 4.44
N ALA A 125 0.45 4.04 5.23
CA ALA A 125 1.55 3.10 5.36
C ALA A 125 1.89 2.36 4.05
N ALA A 126 0.87 1.98 3.27
CA ALA A 126 1.04 1.39 1.95
C ALA A 126 1.77 2.36 1.01
N VAL A 127 1.38 3.64 0.98
CA VAL A 127 2.04 4.68 0.18
C VAL A 127 3.48 4.93 0.63
N TYR A 128 3.76 4.95 1.95
CA TYR A 128 5.14 4.99 2.46
C TYR A 128 5.98 3.83 1.91
N SER A 129 5.46 2.60 1.99
CA SER A 129 6.19 1.44 1.48
C SER A 129 6.44 1.54 -0.03
N ALA A 130 5.44 1.95 -0.81
CA ALA A 130 5.55 2.10 -2.26
C ALA A 130 6.55 3.17 -2.67
N LEU A 131 6.57 4.30 -1.97
CA LEU A 131 7.47 5.41 -2.28
C LEU A 131 8.92 5.09 -1.89
N TYR A 132 9.13 4.58 -0.67
CA TYR A 132 10.45 4.55 -0.05
C TYR A 132 11.20 3.22 -0.13
N PHE A 133 10.51 2.10 -0.36
CA PHE A 133 11.22 0.82 -0.42
C PHE A 133 11.99 0.70 -1.75
N PRO A 134 13.24 0.21 -1.70
CA PRO A 134 14.19 0.24 -2.82
C PRO A 134 13.95 -0.86 -3.85
N VAL A 135 12.70 -1.00 -4.32
CA VAL A 135 12.38 -1.96 -5.37
C VAL A 135 12.87 -1.41 -6.72
N PRO A 136 13.72 -2.16 -7.45
CA PRO A 136 14.20 -1.76 -8.77
C PRO A 136 13.04 -1.52 -9.74
N GLN A 137 13.10 -0.41 -10.48
CA GLN A 137 12.09 -0.10 -11.49
C GLN A 137 12.35 -0.93 -12.76
N SER A 138 11.29 -1.51 -13.31
CA SER A 138 11.32 -2.29 -14.56
C SER A 138 9.98 -2.15 -15.28
N GLU A 139 9.84 -2.66 -16.52
CA GLU A 139 8.57 -2.63 -17.23
C GLU A 139 7.41 -3.26 -16.43
N ALA A 140 7.69 -4.29 -15.63
CA ALA A 140 6.71 -4.97 -14.78
C ALA A 140 6.56 -4.33 -13.38
N CYS A 141 7.48 -3.45 -12.98
CA CYS A 141 7.47 -2.80 -11.67
C CYS A 141 7.73 -1.30 -11.82
N GLN A 142 6.67 -0.59 -12.19
CA GLN A 142 6.64 0.87 -12.18
C GLN A 142 5.93 1.34 -10.92
N ARG A 143 6.61 2.21 -10.18
CA ARG A 143 6.04 2.85 -9.00
C ARG A 143 4.85 3.72 -9.43
N PRO A 144 3.70 3.67 -8.71
CA PRO A 144 2.58 4.54 -8.98
C PRO A 144 2.97 6.03 -8.94
N GLU A 145 2.33 6.83 -9.79
CA GLU A 145 2.47 8.29 -9.74
C GLU A 145 1.69 8.86 -8.53
N GLY A 146 1.95 10.11 -8.14
CA GLY A 146 1.17 10.78 -7.10
C GLY A 146 1.48 10.39 -5.64
N LEU A 147 2.38 9.43 -5.41
CA LEU A 147 2.71 8.95 -4.04
C LEU A 147 3.27 10.07 -3.15
N ARG A 148 4.07 10.98 -3.70
CA ARG A 148 4.70 12.04 -2.92
C ARG A 148 3.69 13.11 -2.55
N GLU A 149 2.89 13.51 -3.54
CA GLU A 149 1.78 14.45 -3.41
C GLU A 149 0.78 13.94 -2.37
N PHE A 150 0.45 12.64 -2.41
CA PHE A 150 -0.38 12.00 -1.41
C PHE A 150 0.22 12.17 -0.02
N LEU A 151 1.47 11.74 0.20
CA LEU A 151 2.06 11.87 1.53
C LEU A 151 2.26 13.35 1.95
N ASP A 152 2.35 14.30 1.02
CA ASP A 152 2.46 15.73 1.33
C ASP A 152 1.14 16.27 1.89
N ALA A 153 0.01 15.71 1.44
CA ALA A 153 -1.33 16.02 1.93
C ALA A 153 -1.72 15.21 3.19
N HIS A 154 -1.09 14.04 3.41
CA HIS A 154 -1.46 13.11 4.46
C HIS A 154 -0.33 12.89 5.47
N ASP A 155 -0.62 13.16 6.75
CA ASP A 155 0.28 12.86 7.85
C ASP A 155 -0.04 11.49 8.44
N PHE A 156 0.99 10.67 8.66
CA PHE A 156 0.84 9.35 9.26
C PHE A 156 0.27 9.41 10.68
N TRP A 157 0.54 10.49 11.43
CA TRP A 157 0.10 10.64 12.81
C TRP A 157 -1.19 11.43 12.99
N ALA A 158 -1.70 12.02 11.91
CA ALA A 158 -2.96 12.76 11.97
C ALA A 158 -4.15 11.81 11.87
N ALA A 159 -5.24 12.16 12.55
CA ALA A 159 -6.53 11.57 12.25
C ALA A 159 -6.97 11.97 10.82
N PRO A 160 -7.67 11.08 10.09
CA PRO A 160 -8.23 11.44 8.80
C PRO A 160 -9.15 12.66 8.93
N ALA A 161 -9.24 13.47 7.88
CA ALA A 161 -10.21 14.57 7.87
C ALA A 161 -11.64 13.99 7.94
N ALA A 162 -12.56 14.70 8.58
CA ALA A 162 -13.93 14.23 8.72
C ALA A 162 -14.57 13.97 7.34
N GLY A 163 -14.88 12.70 7.05
CA GLY A 163 -15.46 12.27 5.77
C GLY A 163 -14.49 11.59 4.80
N GLU A 164 -13.20 11.48 5.15
CA GLU A 164 -12.31 10.52 4.48
C GLU A 164 -12.59 9.10 5.01
N PRO A 165 -12.68 8.10 4.12
CA PRO A 165 -12.87 6.71 4.53
C PRO A 165 -11.70 6.16 5.37
#